data_AF-A0A257M0S9-F1
#
_entry.id   AF-A0A257M0S9-F1
#
_cell.length_a   1.000
_cell.length_b   1.000
_cell.length_c   1.000
_cell.angle_alpha   90.00
_cell.angle_beta   90.00
_cell.angle_gamma   90.00
#
_symmetry.space_group_name_H-M   'P 1'
#
loop_
_entity.id
_entity.type
_entity.pdbx_description
1 polymer ?
#
loop_
_entity_poly.entity_id
_entity_poly.type
_entity_poly.pdbx_seq_one_letter_code
_entity_poly.pdbx_strand_id
1 'polypeptide(L)'
;MTNAHGFIQQRSTRRGFALIVTLTLMILLTVLAVGLLTLSTVSLRASGQADAVQVARANARMSLMLAIGDLQKQMGPDPRISVPADQRTGSADGSRSSAAAGRRYWTGVYRSWASTAATRPTPEFLSWLVSGQSANVSTVGTVDTAPSTADDIELVGAGTVGQTDLARVSAPALRVGKTPGKGARFAWWVGDQGIKSALTTQPASTDASLATRRMNLQGAPRNAVELASISNGKPFAALAAEDPRINQVTDWKQGAFLASDTQTP
;
A
#
# COMPACT_ATOMS: atom_id res chain seq x y z
N MET A 1 -110.81 14.75 -26.61
CA MET A 1 -110.00 15.05 -25.41
C MET A 1 -109.63 13.73 -24.75
N THR A 2 -108.37 13.29 -24.83
CA THR A 2 -107.64 12.58 -23.75
C THR A 2 -106.23 12.22 -24.22
N ASN A 3 -105.25 12.70 -23.46
CA ASN A 3 -103.83 12.78 -23.78
C ASN A 3 -103.11 11.43 -23.59
N ALA A 4 -102.39 10.97 -24.62
CA ALA A 4 -101.36 9.94 -24.49
C ALA A 4 -100.08 10.57 -23.93
N HIS A 5 -99.82 10.38 -22.64
CA HIS A 5 -98.57 10.81 -22.00
C HIS A 5 -97.45 9.80 -22.30
N GLY A 6 -96.55 10.17 -23.20
CA GLY A 6 -95.29 9.47 -23.43
C GLY A 6 -94.36 9.65 -22.22
N PHE A 7 -94.00 8.55 -21.57
CA PHE A 7 -92.94 8.53 -20.56
C PHE A 7 -91.58 8.68 -21.25
N ILE A 8 -90.99 9.87 -21.18
CA ILE A 8 -89.60 10.10 -21.58
C ILE A 8 -88.71 9.56 -20.45
N GLN A 9 -88.14 8.37 -20.62
CA GLN A 9 -87.10 7.86 -19.73
C GLN A 9 -85.80 8.66 -19.92
N GLN A 10 -85.55 9.61 -19.01
CA GLN A 10 -84.27 10.28 -18.89
C GLN A 10 -83.21 9.28 -18.38
N ARG A 11 -82.38 8.75 -19.29
CA ARG A 11 -81.14 8.04 -18.92
C ARG A 11 -80.15 9.05 -18.32
N SER A 12 -80.05 9.08 -17.00
CA SER A 12 -78.97 9.82 -16.32
C SER A 12 -77.64 9.14 -16.64
N THR A 13 -76.86 9.73 -17.53
CA THR A 13 -75.48 9.27 -17.77
C THR A 13 -74.63 9.67 -16.57
N ARG A 14 -74.11 8.69 -15.83
CA ARG A 14 -73.20 8.91 -14.68
C ARG A 14 -71.85 9.41 -15.20
N ARG A 15 -71.73 10.72 -15.43
CA ARG A 15 -70.52 11.38 -15.96
C ARG A 15 -69.32 11.40 -14.98
N GLY A 16 -69.52 11.07 -13.71
CA GLY A 16 -68.46 11.05 -12.69
C GLY A 16 -67.65 9.74 -12.59
N PHE A 17 -68.21 8.59 -12.99
CA PHE A 17 -67.55 7.29 -12.77
C PHE A 17 -66.33 7.08 -13.68
N ALA A 18 -66.42 7.52 -14.94
CA ALA A 18 -65.33 7.44 -15.90
C ALA A 18 -64.09 8.24 -15.44
N LEU A 19 -64.30 9.42 -14.83
CA LEU A 19 -63.23 10.26 -14.30
C LEU A 19 -62.48 9.60 -13.13
N ILE A 20 -63.20 8.91 -12.25
CA ILE A 20 -62.59 8.19 -11.11
C ILE A 20 -61.76 7.03 -11.62
N VAL A 21 -62.25 6.29 -12.62
CA VAL A 21 -61.52 5.17 -13.23
C VAL A 21 -60.26 5.66 -13.96
N THR A 22 -60.32 6.78 -14.69
CA THR A 22 -59.12 7.30 -15.36
C THR A 22 -58.11 7.88 -14.37
N LEU A 23 -58.55 8.55 -13.31
CA LEU A 23 -57.67 9.07 -12.26
C LEU A 23 -56.98 7.93 -11.51
N THR A 24 -57.74 6.91 -11.09
CA THR A 24 -57.18 5.74 -10.41
C THR A 24 -56.23 4.94 -11.32
N LEU A 25 -56.57 4.79 -12.61
CA LEU A 25 -55.70 4.15 -13.59
C LEU A 25 -54.40 4.95 -13.83
N MET A 26 -54.48 6.27 -13.98
CA MET A 26 -53.28 7.12 -14.13
C MET A 26 -52.40 7.09 -12.87
N ILE A 27 -53.00 7.13 -11.68
CA ILE A 27 -52.24 7.01 -10.42
C ILE A 27 -51.56 5.64 -10.33
N LEU A 28 -52.26 4.56 -10.68
CA LEU A 28 -51.66 3.22 -10.70
C LEU A 28 -50.48 3.13 -11.68
N LEU A 29 -50.66 3.63 -12.91
CA LEU A 29 -49.62 3.62 -13.95
C LEU A 29 -48.41 4.48 -13.55
N THR A 30 -48.63 5.64 -12.94
CA THR A 30 -47.54 6.51 -12.49
C THR A 30 -46.76 5.89 -11.33
N VAL A 31 -47.42 5.25 -10.36
CA VAL A 31 -46.75 4.52 -9.28
C VAL A 31 -45.91 3.36 -9.83
N LEU A 32 -46.47 2.59 -10.77
CA LEU A 32 -45.72 1.52 -11.44
C LEU A 32 -44.51 2.05 -12.22
N ALA A 33 -44.68 3.12 -12.99
CA ALA A 33 -43.61 3.74 -13.76
C ALA A 33 -42.47 4.24 -12.85
N VAL A 34 -42.79 4.92 -11.75
CA VAL A 34 -41.80 5.39 -10.77
C VAL A 34 -41.11 4.21 -10.08
N GLY A 35 -41.85 3.16 -9.71
CA GLY A 35 -41.28 1.93 -9.15
C GLY A 35 -40.26 1.27 -10.08
N LEU A 36 -40.58 1.14 -11.37
CA LEU A 36 -39.65 0.57 -12.35
C LEU A 36 -38.45 1.48 -12.65
N LEU A 37 -38.65 2.80 -12.67
CA LEU A 37 -37.56 3.76 -12.88
C LEU A 37 -36.56 3.76 -11.72
N THR A 38 -37.05 3.69 -10.48
CA THR A 38 -36.19 3.61 -9.28
C THR A 38 -35.37 2.33 -9.29
N LEU A 39 -35.98 1.17 -9.57
CA LEU A 39 -35.27 -0.11 -9.68
C LEU A 39 -34.23 -0.09 -10.80
N SER A 40 -34.59 0.45 -11.97
CA SER A 40 -33.67 0.58 -13.10
C SER A 40 -32.47 1.46 -12.75
N THR A 41 -32.70 2.58 -12.05
CA THR A 41 -31.63 3.48 -11.60
C THR A 41 -30.68 2.81 -10.62
N VAL A 42 -31.21 2.05 -9.66
CA VAL A 42 -30.39 1.28 -8.70
C VAL A 42 -29.58 0.21 -9.43
N SER A 43 -30.20 -0.53 -10.34
CA SER A 43 -29.53 -1.56 -11.15
C SER A 43 -28.40 -0.97 -12.01
N LEU A 44 -28.63 0.16 -12.69
CA LEU A 44 -27.60 0.84 -13.48
C LEU A 44 -26.41 1.29 -12.61
N ARG A 45 -26.67 1.83 -11.41
CA ARG A 45 -25.60 2.23 -10.48
C ARG A 45 -24.79 1.02 -10.00
N ALA A 46 -25.47 -0.08 -9.66
CA ALA A 46 -24.81 -1.31 -9.25
C ALA A 46 -23.96 -1.92 -10.38
N SER A 47 -24.46 -1.93 -11.62
CA SER A 47 -23.71 -2.38 -12.80
C SER A 47 -22.47 -1.53 -13.06
N GLY A 48 -22.60 -0.20 -13.03
CA GLY A 48 -21.46 0.69 -13.23
C GLY A 48 -20.37 0.51 -12.17
N GLN A 49 -20.76 0.25 -10.92
CA GLN A 49 -19.81 -0.08 -9.85
C GLN A 49 -19.13 -1.43 -10.09
N ALA A 50 -19.87 -2.44 -10.53
CA ALA A 50 -19.32 -3.75 -10.85
C ALA A 50 -18.29 -3.65 -11.98
N ASP A 51 -18.60 -2.91 -13.05
CA ASP A 51 -17.69 -2.67 -14.18
C ASP A 51 -16.39 -2.00 -13.72
N ALA A 52 -16.49 -0.95 -12.90
CA ALA A 52 -15.32 -0.25 -12.36
C ALA A 52 -14.41 -1.19 -11.53
N VAL A 53 -15.01 -2.07 -10.72
CA VAL A 53 -14.26 -3.07 -9.93
C VAL A 53 -13.60 -4.11 -10.84
N GLN A 54 -14.26 -4.56 -11.92
CA GLN A 54 -13.66 -5.50 -12.86
C GLN A 54 -12.46 -4.88 -13.59
N VAL A 55 -12.58 -3.63 -14.03
CA VAL A 55 -11.46 -2.89 -14.65
C VAL A 55 -10.30 -2.72 -13.66
N ALA A 56 -10.57 -2.34 -12.42
CA ALA A 56 -9.55 -2.22 -11.39
C ALA A 56 -8.83 -3.56 -11.12
N ARG A 57 -9.56 -4.67 -11.06
CA ARG A 57 -8.99 -6.02 -10.91
C ARG A 57 -8.15 -6.44 -12.13
N ALA A 58 -8.59 -6.11 -13.34
CA ALA A 58 -7.82 -6.36 -14.55
C ALA A 58 -6.48 -5.60 -14.53
N ASN A 59 -6.51 -4.32 -14.16
CA ASN A 59 -5.31 -3.49 -14.00
C ASN A 59 -4.38 -4.03 -12.91
N ALA A 60 -4.94 -4.49 -11.78
CA ALA A 60 -4.16 -5.09 -10.70
C ALA A 60 -3.49 -6.41 -11.14
N ARG A 61 -4.19 -7.27 -11.87
CA ARG A 61 -3.62 -8.52 -12.42
C ARG A 61 -2.50 -8.23 -13.43
N MET A 62 -2.69 -7.26 -14.31
CA MET A 62 -1.63 -6.80 -15.22
C MET A 62 -0.42 -6.29 -14.43
N SER A 63 -0.64 -5.47 -13.41
CA SER A 63 0.43 -4.94 -12.54
C SER A 63 1.20 -6.05 -11.84
N LEU A 64 0.50 -7.07 -11.34
CA LEU A 64 1.11 -8.24 -10.73
C LEU A 64 1.97 -9.02 -11.73
N MET A 65 1.49 -9.24 -12.96
CA MET A 65 2.26 -9.90 -14.01
C MET A 65 3.55 -9.11 -14.35
N LEU A 66 3.47 -7.78 -14.42
CA LEU A 66 4.63 -6.93 -14.63
C LEU A 66 5.61 -7.01 -13.46
N ALA A 67 5.12 -6.94 -12.23
CA ALA A 67 5.94 -7.04 -11.02
C ALA A 67 6.69 -8.38 -10.94
N ILE A 68 6.02 -9.50 -11.23
CA ILE A 68 6.66 -10.82 -11.28
C ILE A 68 7.69 -10.88 -12.40
N GLY A 69 7.37 -10.35 -13.58
CA GLY A 69 8.29 -10.32 -14.71
C GLY A 69 9.56 -9.52 -14.40
N ASP A 70 9.43 -8.35 -13.78
CA ASP A 70 10.59 -7.52 -13.43
C ASP A 70 11.37 -8.10 -12.24
N LEU A 71 10.70 -8.71 -11.27
CA LEU A 71 11.34 -9.50 -10.22
C LEU A 71 12.19 -10.63 -10.82
N GLN A 72 11.65 -11.43 -11.73
CA GLN A 72 12.38 -12.53 -12.38
C GLN A 72 13.55 -12.05 -13.24
N LYS A 73 13.37 -10.94 -13.98
CA LYS A 73 14.46 -10.36 -14.79
C LYS A 73 15.62 -9.88 -13.93
N GLN A 74 15.31 -9.20 -12.82
CA GLN A 74 16.32 -8.55 -12.00
C GLN A 74 16.95 -9.53 -10.99
N MET A 75 16.16 -10.39 -10.35
CA MET A 75 16.60 -11.34 -9.32
C MET A 75 16.86 -12.78 -9.83
N GLY A 76 16.61 -13.06 -11.12
CA GLY A 76 16.79 -14.41 -11.67
C GLY A 76 18.24 -14.92 -11.64
N PRO A 77 19.25 -14.11 -12.02
CA PRO A 77 20.64 -14.55 -11.96
C PRO A 77 21.12 -14.76 -10.51
N ASP A 78 22.01 -15.73 -10.30
CA ASP A 78 22.51 -16.14 -8.97
C ASP A 78 23.20 -15.02 -8.15
N PRO A 79 23.99 -14.08 -8.73
CA PRO A 79 24.64 -13.04 -7.93
C PRO A 79 23.72 -11.82 -7.73
N ARG A 80 22.57 -12.02 -7.08
CA ARG A 80 21.57 -10.96 -6.83
C ARG A 80 21.26 -10.84 -5.35
N ILE A 81 21.29 -9.59 -4.87
CA ILE A 81 21.00 -9.23 -3.49
C ILE A 81 19.83 -8.25 -3.49
N SER A 82 18.81 -8.52 -2.68
CA SER A 82 17.74 -7.59 -2.39
C SER A 82 18.08 -6.76 -1.16
N VAL A 83 17.82 -5.45 -1.23
CA VAL A 83 18.07 -4.52 -0.12
C VAL A 83 16.91 -3.53 -0.01
N PRO A 84 16.27 -3.37 1.16
CA PRO A 84 15.26 -2.34 1.33
C PRO A 84 15.88 -0.94 1.36
N ALA A 85 15.17 0.05 0.78
CA ALA A 85 15.64 1.43 0.66
C ALA A 85 15.93 2.08 2.03
N ASP A 86 15.30 1.62 3.11
CA ASP A 86 15.52 2.09 4.47
C ASP A 86 16.98 1.90 4.96
N GLN A 87 17.72 0.94 4.39
CA GLN A 87 19.14 0.74 4.72
C GLN A 87 20.05 1.87 4.22
N ARG A 88 19.58 2.69 3.27
CA ARG A 88 20.36 3.84 2.79
C ARG A 88 20.42 4.89 3.88
N THR A 89 21.64 5.29 4.27
CA THR A 89 21.83 6.34 5.27
C THR A 89 21.85 7.74 4.66
N GLY A 90 21.10 8.66 5.26
CA GLY A 90 21.14 10.10 4.96
C GLY A 90 22.00 10.91 5.94
N SER A 91 22.66 10.26 6.89
CA SER A 91 23.49 10.90 7.93
C SER A 91 24.80 10.13 8.09
N ALA A 92 25.91 10.82 8.36
CA ALA A 92 27.21 10.18 8.60
C ALA A 92 27.13 9.09 9.69
N ASP A 93 26.29 9.30 10.70
CA ASP A 93 26.12 8.38 11.83
C ASP A 93 25.20 7.20 11.50
N GLY A 94 24.43 7.28 10.40
CA GLY A 94 23.43 6.28 10.03
C GLY A 94 22.07 6.41 10.74
N SER A 95 21.84 7.49 11.48
CA SER A 95 20.66 7.65 12.35
C SER A 95 19.35 7.88 11.61
N ARG A 96 19.41 8.23 10.33
CA ARG A 96 18.24 8.48 9.49
C ARG A 96 18.41 7.79 8.15
N SER A 97 17.34 7.19 7.65
CA SER A 97 17.32 6.75 6.25
C SER A 97 17.35 7.97 5.33
N SER A 98 18.08 7.90 4.22
CA SER A 98 18.00 8.90 3.15
C SER A 98 16.70 8.77 2.36
N ALA A 99 16.05 7.60 2.39
CA ALA A 99 14.83 7.35 1.66
C ALA A 99 13.64 8.13 2.25
N ALA A 100 12.89 8.79 1.37
CA ALA A 100 11.72 9.57 1.73
C ALA A 100 10.61 8.69 2.33
N ALA A 101 9.80 9.28 3.21
CA ALA A 101 8.60 8.62 3.73
C ALA A 101 7.70 8.18 2.55
N GLY A 102 7.22 6.93 2.58
CA GLY A 102 6.50 6.31 1.46
C GLY A 102 7.37 5.50 0.49
N ARG A 103 8.70 5.70 0.47
CA ARG A 103 9.64 4.96 -0.40
C ARG A 103 10.64 4.08 0.35
N ARG A 104 10.70 4.17 1.68
CA ARG A 104 11.60 3.40 2.54
C ARG A 104 11.50 1.88 2.37
N TYR A 105 10.33 1.39 2.03
CA TYR A 105 10.09 -0.05 1.86
C TYR A 105 10.38 -0.54 0.43
N TRP A 106 10.83 0.31 -0.49
CA TRP A 106 11.20 -0.12 -1.83
C TRP A 106 12.35 -1.12 -1.78
N THR A 107 12.23 -2.21 -2.55
CA THR A 107 13.29 -3.21 -2.63
C THR A 107 14.20 -2.88 -3.80
N GLY A 108 15.47 -2.62 -3.52
CA GLY A 108 16.53 -2.44 -4.50
C GLY A 108 17.20 -3.76 -4.82
N VAL A 109 17.59 -3.95 -6.08
CA VAL A 109 18.37 -5.11 -6.52
C VAL A 109 19.78 -4.67 -6.80
N TYR A 110 20.72 -5.40 -6.22
CA TYR A 110 22.14 -5.22 -6.40
C TYR A 110 22.76 -6.48 -7.00
N ARG A 111 23.76 -6.30 -7.84
CA ARG A 111 24.62 -7.38 -8.35
C ARG A 111 25.79 -7.57 -7.41
N SER A 112 25.93 -8.79 -6.89
CA SER A 112 27.11 -9.18 -6.11
C SER A 112 28.27 -9.58 -7.02
N TRP A 113 29.46 -9.71 -6.43
CA TRP A 113 30.59 -10.35 -7.09
C TRP A 113 30.36 -11.87 -7.24
N ALA A 114 31.11 -12.48 -8.15
CA ALA A 114 31.12 -13.94 -8.32
C ALA A 114 31.73 -14.63 -7.10
N SER A 115 31.26 -15.84 -6.76
CA SER A 115 31.78 -16.61 -5.62
C SER A 115 33.29 -16.87 -5.68
N THR A 116 33.88 -16.85 -6.88
CA THR A 116 35.31 -17.08 -7.14
C THR A 116 36.17 -15.82 -7.09
N ALA A 117 35.58 -14.63 -6.88
CA ALA A 117 36.32 -13.38 -6.87
C ALA A 117 37.19 -13.25 -5.60
N ALA A 118 38.50 -13.05 -5.79
CA ALA A 118 39.45 -12.80 -4.71
C ALA A 118 39.28 -11.41 -4.06
N THR A 119 38.72 -10.45 -4.81
CA THR A 119 38.46 -9.09 -4.35
C THR A 119 36.94 -8.85 -4.36
N ARG A 120 36.40 -8.28 -3.27
CA ARG A 120 34.97 -8.04 -3.08
C ARG A 120 34.67 -6.53 -3.09
N PRO A 121 34.44 -5.91 -4.26
CA PRO A 121 34.11 -4.49 -4.36
C PRO A 121 32.67 -4.21 -3.92
N THR A 122 32.33 -2.92 -3.79
CA THR A 122 30.95 -2.47 -3.54
C THR A 122 30.00 -3.03 -4.60
N PRO A 123 28.86 -3.62 -4.20
CA PRO A 123 27.92 -4.22 -5.15
C PRO A 123 27.29 -3.17 -6.07
N GLU A 124 27.08 -3.54 -7.33
CA GLU A 124 26.53 -2.67 -8.37
C GLU A 124 25.00 -2.58 -8.22
N PHE A 125 24.44 -1.39 -8.16
CA PHE A 125 22.98 -1.22 -8.15
C PHE A 125 22.39 -1.43 -9.55
N LEU A 126 21.31 -2.20 -9.64
CA LEU A 126 20.61 -2.47 -10.90
C LEU A 126 19.31 -1.67 -11.02
N SER A 127 18.37 -1.89 -10.09
CA SER A 127 17.04 -1.27 -10.16
C SER A 127 16.27 -1.40 -8.86
N TRP A 128 15.35 -0.47 -8.63
CA TRP A 128 14.24 -0.62 -7.70
C TRP A 128 13.15 -1.53 -8.27
N LEU A 129 12.59 -2.42 -7.46
CA LEU A 129 11.45 -3.29 -7.81
C LEU A 129 10.13 -2.58 -7.54
N VAL A 130 9.86 -1.55 -8.34
CA VAL A 130 8.66 -0.72 -8.27
C VAL A 130 8.21 -0.36 -9.68
N SER A 131 6.92 -0.09 -9.87
CA SER A 131 6.42 0.49 -11.10
C SER A 131 7.07 1.84 -11.37
N GLY A 132 7.54 2.06 -12.58
CA GLY A 132 8.14 3.33 -12.96
C GLY A 132 8.89 3.26 -14.29
N GLN A 133 9.35 4.42 -14.74
CA GLN A 133 10.18 4.49 -15.93
C GLN A 133 11.57 3.94 -15.64
N SER A 134 12.12 3.13 -16.56
CA SER A 134 13.42 2.47 -16.42
C SER A 134 14.54 3.41 -15.92
N ALA A 135 14.65 4.61 -16.50
CA ALA A 135 15.65 5.61 -16.11
C ALA A 135 15.57 6.07 -14.64
N ASN A 136 14.35 6.11 -14.08
CA ASN A 136 14.13 6.51 -12.70
C ASN A 136 14.37 5.33 -11.76
N VAL A 137 13.90 4.13 -12.12
CA VAL A 137 14.04 2.96 -11.24
C VAL A 137 15.46 2.39 -11.23
N SER A 138 16.27 2.63 -12.28
CA SER A 138 17.70 2.27 -12.31
C SER A 138 18.60 3.28 -11.60
N THR A 139 18.04 4.37 -11.07
CA THR A 139 18.81 5.39 -10.32
C THR A 139 18.65 5.17 -8.83
N VAL A 140 19.78 5.01 -8.12
CA VAL A 140 19.79 4.76 -6.67
C VAL A 140 19.11 5.88 -5.89
N GLY A 141 19.35 7.14 -6.24
CA GLY A 141 18.85 8.32 -5.52
C GLY A 141 17.35 8.60 -5.65
N THR A 142 16.63 7.84 -6.48
CA THR A 142 15.19 8.05 -6.72
C THR A 142 14.36 7.89 -5.45
N VAL A 143 14.78 7.04 -4.52
CA VAL A 143 14.10 6.83 -3.23
C VAL A 143 14.21 8.02 -2.28
N ASP A 144 15.19 8.92 -2.49
CA ASP A 144 15.42 10.08 -1.64
C ASP A 144 14.42 11.22 -1.95
N THR A 145 13.75 11.16 -3.11
CA THR A 145 12.72 12.13 -3.50
C THR A 145 11.37 11.78 -2.89
N ALA A 146 10.69 12.75 -2.27
CA ALA A 146 9.36 12.55 -1.71
C ALA A 146 8.32 12.18 -2.78
N PRO A 147 7.33 11.33 -2.44
CA PRO A 147 6.30 10.95 -3.39
C PRO A 147 5.37 12.11 -3.72
N SER A 148 4.90 12.19 -4.96
CA SER A 148 3.96 13.23 -5.43
C SER A 148 2.55 12.66 -5.60
N THR A 149 1.52 13.41 -5.23
CA THR A 149 0.11 12.96 -5.37
C THR A 149 -0.35 12.90 -6.83
N ALA A 150 0.33 13.60 -7.73
CA ALA A 150 0.01 13.61 -9.15
C ALA A 150 0.50 12.35 -9.87
N ASP A 151 1.72 11.92 -9.56
CA ASP A 151 2.41 10.86 -10.32
C ASP A 151 2.61 9.57 -9.55
N ASP A 152 2.49 9.57 -8.23
CA ASP A 152 2.56 8.35 -7.42
C ASP A 152 1.15 7.90 -6.97
N ILE A 153 1.00 6.59 -6.79
CA ILE A 153 -0.17 5.96 -6.18
C ILE A 153 0.25 5.43 -4.81
N GLU A 154 -0.50 5.80 -3.78
CA GLU A 154 -0.35 5.23 -2.44
C GLU A 154 -0.94 3.81 -2.45
N LEU A 155 -0.08 2.81 -2.23
CA LEU A 155 -0.45 1.39 -2.21
C LEU A 155 -0.76 0.91 -0.79
N VAL A 156 -0.02 1.43 0.20
CA VAL A 156 -0.20 1.15 1.62
C VAL A 156 -0.25 2.50 2.34
N GLY A 157 -1.34 2.78 3.04
CA GLY A 157 -1.69 4.13 3.44
C GLY A 157 -2.73 4.19 4.55
N ALA A 158 -3.47 5.29 4.58
CA ALA A 158 -4.49 5.54 5.61
C ALA A 158 -5.48 4.37 5.73
N GLY A 159 -5.70 3.90 6.97
CA GLY A 159 -6.60 2.78 7.26
C GLY A 159 -5.95 1.39 7.16
N THR A 160 -4.75 1.26 6.58
CA THR A 160 -3.96 0.02 6.61
C THR A 160 -2.71 0.11 7.48
N VAL A 161 -2.21 1.33 7.70
CA VAL A 161 -1.15 1.61 8.68
C VAL A 161 -1.77 2.11 10.00
N GLY A 162 -1.17 1.75 11.14
CA GLY A 162 -1.54 2.30 12.45
C GLY A 162 -1.34 3.82 12.52
N GLN A 163 -1.67 4.45 13.66
CA GLN A 163 -1.64 5.92 13.81
C GLN A 163 -0.27 6.58 13.52
N THR A 164 0.81 5.81 13.49
CA THR A 164 2.16 6.26 13.11
C THR A 164 2.38 6.20 11.60
N ASP A 165 2.68 7.38 11.03
CA ASP A 165 2.83 7.66 9.59
C ASP A 165 4.05 7.01 8.89
N LEU A 166 4.70 6.08 9.56
CA LEU A 166 6.03 5.58 9.18
C LEU A 166 5.99 4.39 8.22
N ALA A 167 4.85 3.69 8.12
CA ALA A 167 4.71 2.42 7.40
C ALA A 167 4.03 2.55 6.01
N ARG A 168 4.00 3.74 5.42
CA ARG A 168 3.36 3.98 4.12
C ARG A 168 4.22 3.51 2.95
N VAL A 169 3.57 3.11 1.86
CA VAL A 169 4.22 2.74 0.60
C VAL A 169 3.51 3.42 -0.57
N SER A 170 4.27 4.21 -1.32
CA SER A 170 3.83 4.85 -2.55
C SER A 170 4.71 4.39 -3.71
N ALA A 171 4.12 4.24 -4.90
CA ALA A 171 4.81 3.77 -6.09
C ALA A 171 4.44 4.64 -7.31
N PRO A 172 5.38 4.92 -8.24
CA PRO A 172 5.10 5.68 -9.45
C PRO A 172 4.02 5.03 -10.31
N ALA A 173 3.05 5.84 -10.74
CA ALA A 173 1.92 5.40 -11.54
C ALA A 173 2.33 5.19 -13.00
N LEU A 174 2.10 3.99 -13.52
CA LEU A 174 2.13 3.70 -14.95
C LEU A 174 0.76 4.02 -15.55
N ARG A 175 0.77 4.74 -16.67
CA ARG A 175 -0.44 5.15 -17.39
C ARG A 175 -0.54 4.34 -18.68
N VAL A 176 -1.67 3.66 -18.89
CA VAL A 176 -1.95 2.91 -20.13
C VAL A 176 -3.15 3.55 -20.84
N GLY A 177 -2.95 3.92 -22.10
CA GLY A 177 -3.92 4.58 -22.97
C GLY A 177 -3.64 6.07 -23.16
N LYS A 178 -3.74 6.55 -24.42
CA LYS A 178 -3.61 7.97 -24.80
C LYS A 178 -4.95 8.72 -24.86
N THR A 179 -6.07 8.04 -24.64
CA THR A 179 -7.40 8.66 -24.84
C THR A 179 -7.81 9.47 -23.61
N PRO A 180 -8.12 10.77 -23.76
CA PRO A 180 -8.60 11.62 -22.67
C PRO A 180 -9.81 10.97 -21.97
N GLY A 181 -9.78 10.87 -20.64
CA GLY A 181 -10.88 10.34 -19.84
C GLY A 181 -10.97 8.81 -19.70
N LYS A 182 -10.09 8.03 -20.36
CA LYS A 182 -10.06 6.55 -20.25
C LYS A 182 -8.67 5.97 -19.94
N GLY A 183 -7.75 6.79 -19.43
CA GLY A 183 -6.42 6.33 -19.03
C GLY A 183 -6.49 5.43 -17.81
N ALA A 184 -6.08 4.17 -17.94
CA ALA A 184 -5.88 3.29 -16.80
C ALA A 184 -4.58 3.68 -16.10
N ARG A 185 -4.64 3.87 -14.78
CA ARG A 185 -3.46 4.10 -13.93
C ARG A 185 -3.29 2.91 -13.02
N PHE A 186 -2.09 2.37 -12.96
CA PHE A 186 -1.76 1.31 -12.03
C PHE A 186 -0.32 1.46 -11.53
N ALA A 187 -0.07 0.87 -10.37
CA ALA A 187 1.24 0.85 -9.76
C ALA A 187 1.42 -0.48 -9.06
N TRP A 188 2.68 -0.87 -8.88
CA TRP A 188 3.06 -2.08 -8.16
C TRP A 188 4.37 -1.83 -7.42
N TRP A 189 4.56 -2.58 -6.36
CA TRP A 189 5.78 -2.58 -5.56
C TRP A 189 6.03 -4.02 -5.10
N VAL A 190 7.29 -4.42 -5.10
CA VAL A 190 7.71 -5.69 -4.51
C VAL A 190 8.44 -5.40 -3.20
N GLY A 191 7.89 -5.90 -2.11
CA GLY A 191 8.50 -5.83 -0.79
C GLY A 191 9.28 -7.10 -0.47
N ASP A 192 10.54 -6.94 -0.09
CA ASP A 192 11.34 -8.04 0.43
C ASP A 192 10.72 -8.61 1.72
N GLN A 193 10.54 -9.93 1.76
CA GLN A 193 10.09 -10.66 2.95
C GLN A 193 11.24 -11.36 3.68
N GLY A 194 12.45 -11.38 3.11
CA GLY A 194 13.67 -11.90 3.75
C GLY A 194 14.08 -11.13 5.00
N ILE A 195 13.50 -9.94 5.22
CA ILE A 195 13.67 -9.12 6.43
C ILE A 195 12.71 -9.51 7.58
N LYS A 196 11.96 -10.61 7.45
CA LYS A 196 10.95 -11.02 8.43
C LYS A 196 11.23 -12.43 8.97
N SER A 197 12.04 -12.56 10.04
CA SER A 197 12.12 -13.72 10.99
C SER A 197 13.48 -13.71 11.74
N ALA A 198 13.76 -14.32 12.91
CA ALA A 198 13.01 -14.76 14.09
C ALA A 198 14.02 -15.22 15.20
N LEU A 199 13.64 -15.02 16.47
CA LEU A 199 13.96 -15.68 17.75
C LEU A 199 15.36 -16.23 18.14
N THR A 200 16.41 -16.12 17.32
CA THR A 200 17.77 -16.49 17.72
C THR A 200 18.77 -15.45 17.24
N THR A 201 19.40 -14.78 18.19
CA THR A 201 20.29 -13.64 18.01
C THR A 201 21.67 -14.08 17.48
N GLN A 202 22.08 -13.50 16.35
CA GLN A 202 23.43 -13.61 15.81
C GLN A 202 24.41 -12.79 16.68
N PRO A 203 25.70 -13.19 16.81
CA PRO A 203 26.68 -12.43 17.59
C PRO A 203 26.75 -10.97 17.14
N ALA A 204 26.93 -10.07 18.12
CA ALA A 204 27.00 -8.63 17.87
C ALA A 204 28.11 -8.32 16.86
N SER A 205 27.75 -7.64 15.77
CA SER A 205 28.73 -7.09 14.84
C SER A 205 29.59 -6.05 15.57
N THR A 206 30.90 -6.09 15.34
CA THR A 206 31.86 -5.10 15.85
C THR A 206 31.82 -3.77 15.08
N ASP A 207 30.99 -3.67 14.04
CA ASP A 207 30.80 -2.44 13.28
C ASP A 207 29.60 -1.65 13.82
N ALA A 208 29.91 -0.52 14.46
CA ALA A 208 28.95 0.32 15.16
C ALA A 208 28.09 1.22 14.25
N SER A 209 28.31 1.22 12.93
CA SER A 209 27.54 2.07 12.01
C SER A 209 26.04 1.74 12.10
N LEU A 210 25.17 2.76 12.11
CA LEU A 210 23.72 2.52 12.24
C LEU A 210 23.13 1.83 10.99
N ALA A 211 23.79 1.94 9.83
CA ALA A 211 23.45 1.14 8.65
C ALA A 211 23.69 -0.35 8.92
N THR A 212 24.86 -0.71 9.47
CA THR A 212 25.17 -2.08 9.89
C THR A 212 24.25 -2.55 11.02
N ARG A 213 23.94 -1.71 12.02
CA ARG A 213 22.97 -2.06 13.07
C ARG A 213 21.56 -2.31 12.51
N ARG A 214 21.07 -1.48 11.57
CA ARG A 214 19.78 -1.70 10.90
C ARG A 214 19.80 -2.94 10.02
N MET A 215 20.87 -3.17 9.28
CA MET A 215 21.06 -4.39 8.49
C MET A 215 21.01 -5.64 9.40
N ASN A 216 21.68 -5.59 10.55
CA ASN A 216 21.64 -6.67 11.56
C ASN A 216 20.24 -6.84 12.15
N LEU A 217 19.54 -5.74 12.48
CA LEU A 217 18.16 -5.78 12.95
C LEU A 217 17.16 -6.25 11.89
N GLN A 218 17.52 -6.18 10.60
CA GLN A 218 16.71 -6.70 9.50
C GLN A 218 17.02 -8.17 9.21
N GLY A 219 18.27 -8.61 9.40
CA GLY A 219 18.67 -10.02 9.28
C GLY A 219 18.33 -10.87 10.52
N ALA A 220 18.31 -10.25 11.71
CA ALA A 220 17.95 -10.84 12.99
C ALA A 220 17.28 -9.77 13.89
N PRO A 221 15.95 -9.54 13.75
CA PRO A 221 15.24 -8.54 14.55
C PRO A 221 15.31 -8.87 16.04
N ARG A 222 16.01 -8.02 16.82
CA ARG A 222 16.07 -8.04 18.30
C ARG A 222 15.43 -6.79 18.89
N ASN A 223 15.22 -6.79 20.20
CA ASN A 223 14.81 -5.59 20.92
C ASN A 223 15.93 -4.55 20.78
N ALA A 224 15.74 -3.57 19.89
CA ALA A 224 16.75 -2.59 19.47
C ALA A 224 16.99 -1.51 20.54
N VAL A 225 17.26 -1.96 21.76
CA VAL A 225 17.46 -1.15 22.97
C VAL A 225 18.65 -0.20 22.78
N GLU A 226 19.66 -0.57 21.98
CA GLU A 226 20.76 0.31 21.57
C GLU A 226 20.35 1.50 20.69
N LEU A 227 19.16 1.45 20.07
CA LEU A 227 18.58 2.52 19.25
C LEU A 227 17.56 3.37 20.01
N ALA A 228 17.21 2.99 21.24
CA ALA A 228 16.24 3.73 22.03
C ALA A 228 16.74 5.15 22.31
N SER A 229 15.87 6.13 22.06
CA SER A 229 16.07 7.51 22.47
C SER A 229 14.79 8.07 23.08
N ILE A 230 14.95 8.86 24.13
CA ILE A 230 13.90 9.68 24.74
C ILE A 230 14.31 11.15 24.57
N SER A 231 13.38 12.09 24.76
CA SER A 231 13.66 13.53 24.54
C SER A 231 14.88 14.05 25.30
N ASN A 232 15.24 13.41 26.43
CA ASN A 232 16.31 13.84 27.34
C ASN A 232 17.50 12.86 27.39
N GLY A 233 17.70 12.01 26.38
CA GLY A 233 18.92 11.18 26.28
C GLY A 233 18.67 9.75 25.80
N LYS A 234 19.71 8.91 25.86
CA LYS A 234 19.62 7.48 25.56
C LYS A 234 19.38 6.71 26.87
N PRO A 235 18.20 6.10 27.06
CA PRO A 235 17.84 5.41 28.30
C PRO A 235 18.74 4.19 28.61
N PHE A 236 19.45 3.67 27.60
CA PHE A 236 20.36 2.51 27.72
C PHE A 236 21.76 2.82 27.18
N ALA A 237 22.30 4.01 27.48
CA ALA A 237 23.62 4.42 26.98
C ALA A 237 24.75 3.45 27.33
N ALA A 238 24.62 2.70 28.44
CA ALA A 238 25.57 1.68 28.87
C ALA A 238 25.52 0.39 28.04
N LEU A 239 24.42 0.13 27.33
CA LEU A 239 24.26 -1.01 26.42
C LEU A 239 24.63 -0.55 24.99
N ALA A 240 25.94 -0.48 24.73
CA ALA A 240 26.46 -0.22 23.39
C ALA A 240 26.20 -1.44 22.48
N ALA A 241 26.07 -1.23 21.17
CA ALA A 241 25.71 -2.33 20.24
C ALA A 241 26.70 -3.51 20.22
N GLU A 242 27.92 -3.29 20.69
CA GLU A 242 29.01 -4.27 20.82
C GLU A 242 28.91 -5.09 22.11
N ASP A 243 28.06 -4.70 23.06
CA ASP A 243 27.88 -5.39 24.33
C ASP A 243 27.22 -6.77 24.09
N PRO A 244 27.89 -7.88 24.44
CA PRO A 244 27.34 -9.22 24.25
C PRO A 244 26.03 -9.46 25.02
N ARG A 245 25.76 -8.67 26.06
CA ARG A 245 24.55 -8.78 26.90
C ARG A 245 23.29 -8.29 26.19
N ILE A 246 23.40 -7.49 25.14
CA ILE A 246 22.24 -7.05 24.33
C ILE A 246 21.47 -8.25 23.77
N ASN A 247 22.16 -9.35 23.47
CA ASN A 247 21.51 -10.55 22.93
C ASN A 247 20.56 -11.23 23.91
N GLN A 248 20.69 -10.93 25.21
CA GLN A 248 19.85 -11.48 26.26
C GLN A 248 18.62 -10.60 26.56
N VAL A 249 18.57 -9.38 26.00
CA VAL A 249 17.51 -8.41 26.29
C VAL A 249 16.24 -8.76 25.52
N THR A 250 15.25 -9.28 26.23
CA THR A 250 13.95 -9.64 25.65
C THR A 250 12.88 -8.56 25.84
N ASP A 251 13.02 -7.72 26.87
CA ASP A 251 12.05 -6.65 27.21
C ASP A 251 12.74 -5.36 27.70
N TRP A 252 12.04 -4.24 27.62
CA TRP A 252 12.50 -2.91 28.02
C TRP A 252 12.93 -2.84 29.48
N LYS A 253 12.24 -3.56 30.38
CA LYS A 253 12.63 -3.64 31.81
C LYS A 253 13.95 -4.37 32.02
N GLN A 254 14.20 -5.42 31.23
CA GLN A 254 15.45 -6.17 31.27
C GLN A 254 16.61 -5.32 30.73
N GLY A 255 16.36 -4.52 29.69
CA GLY A 255 17.31 -3.52 29.20
C GLY A 255 17.64 -2.46 30.26
N ALA A 256 16.66 -2.01 31.04
CA ALA A 256 16.88 -1.04 32.13
C ALA A 256 17.74 -1.63 33.25
N PHE A 257 17.49 -2.89 33.61
CA PHE A 257 18.26 -3.61 34.62
C PHE A 257 19.73 -3.77 34.20
N LEU A 258 19.98 -4.29 32.99
CA LEU A 258 21.33 -4.51 32.47
C LEU A 258 22.10 -3.21 32.17
N ALA A 259 21.39 -2.10 31.93
CA ALA A 259 22.01 -0.77 31.82
C ALA A 259 22.39 -0.18 33.18
N SER A 260 21.67 -0.55 34.26
CA SER A 260 21.93 -0.07 35.63
C SER A 260 22.99 -0.88 36.39
N ASP A 261 23.19 -2.15 36.03
CA ASP A 261 24.19 -3.03 36.62
C ASP A 261 25.15 -3.56 35.54
N THR A 262 26.40 -3.10 35.57
CA THR A 262 27.43 -3.47 34.60
C THR A 262 28.12 -4.80 34.93
N GLN A 263 27.81 -5.43 36.06
CA GLN A 263 28.48 -6.67 36.52
C GLN A 263 27.61 -7.93 36.48
N THR A 264 26.31 -7.83 36.18
CA THR A 264 25.47 -9.01 35.97
C THR A 264 25.73 -9.65 34.59
N PRO A 265 25.94 -10.98 34.53
CA PRO A 265 26.19 -11.72 33.29
C PRO A 265 24.99 -11.72 32.33
#